data_AF-A0A923YC11-F1
#
_entry.id   AF-A0A923YC11-F1
#
_cell.length_a   1.000
_cell.length_b   1.000
_cell.length_c   1.000
_cell.angle_alpha   90.00
_cell.angle_beta   90.00
_cell.angle_gamma   90.00
#
_symmetry.space_group_name_H-M   'P 1'
#
loop_
_entity.id
_entity.type
_entity.pdbx_description
1 polymer ?
#
loop_
_entity_poly.entity_id
_entity_poly.type
_entity_poly.pdbx_seq_one_letter_code
_entity_poly.pdbx_strand_id
1 'polypeptide(L)'
;STEGASPQDHILFVFDEPTTGLHFHDIRKLIDSIQSLINHGHSVILIEHNLDVIKSADWVIDIGPDGGEQGGTIVFEGTPEGLAACQKGYTGQFLKEKLAGN
;
A
#
# COMPACT_ATOMS: atom_id res chain seq x y z
N SER A 1 0.96 -31.71 12.49
CA SER A 1 1.63 -31.02 13.60
C SER A 1 1.28 -29.56 13.52
N THR A 2 0.21 -29.13 14.18
CA THR A 2 -0.13 -27.71 14.30
C THR A 2 0.57 -27.19 15.54
N GLU A 3 1.83 -26.80 15.39
CA GLU A 3 2.48 -25.97 16.40
C GLU A 3 1.79 -24.60 16.33
N GLY A 4 1.03 -24.30 17.39
CA GLY A 4 0.42 -23.00 17.57
C GLY A 4 1.52 -21.95 17.67
N ALA A 5 1.34 -20.88 16.89
CA ALA A 5 2.25 -19.76 16.83
C ALA A 5 2.69 -19.30 18.23
N SER A 6 3.99 -19.11 18.43
CA SER A 6 4.51 -18.63 19.70
C SER A 6 4.08 -17.16 19.93
N PRO A 7 4.12 -16.65 21.18
CA PRO A 7 3.81 -15.24 21.48
C PRO A 7 4.72 -14.21 20.78
N GLN A 8 5.74 -14.68 20.03
CA GLN A 8 6.71 -13.88 19.29
C GLN A 8 6.58 -14.04 17.77
N ASP A 9 5.50 -14.62 17.26
CA ASP A 9 5.40 -14.88 15.82
C ASP A 9 5.04 -13.61 15.04
N HIS A 10 5.96 -13.22 14.16
CA HIS A 10 5.76 -12.15 13.20
C HIS A 10 4.82 -12.62 12.07
N ILE A 11 3.56 -12.17 12.11
CA ILE A 11 2.56 -12.47 11.07
C ILE A 11 2.72 -11.51 9.89
N LEU A 12 2.63 -12.05 8.67
CA LEU A 12 2.45 -11.27 7.44
C LEU A 12 0.96 -11.25 7.07
N PHE A 13 0.35 -10.07 7.13
CA PHE A 13 -1.01 -9.86 6.64
C PHE A 13 -0.98 -9.43 5.18
N VAL A 14 -1.85 -10.00 4.37
CA VAL A 14 -2.03 -9.61 2.96
C VAL A 14 -3.50 -9.27 2.74
N PHE A 15 -3.77 -8.06 2.26
CA PHE A 15 -5.11 -7.57 1.96
C PHE A 15 -5.22 -7.20 0.49
N ASP A 16 -6.34 -7.58 -0.12
CA ASP A 16 -6.66 -7.28 -1.51
C ASP A 16 -7.78 -6.23 -1.58
N GLU A 17 -7.42 -5.01 -1.99
CA GLU A 17 -8.28 -3.83 -2.10
C GLU A 17 -9.23 -3.58 -0.91
N PRO A 18 -8.72 -3.50 0.33
CA PRO A 18 -9.57 -3.38 1.52
C PRO A 18 -10.33 -2.05 1.63
N THR A 19 -10.00 -1.03 0.82
CA THR A 19 -10.76 0.22 0.77
C THR A 19 -12.01 0.16 -0.09
N THR A 20 -12.26 -0.95 -0.80
CA THR A 20 -13.41 -1.09 -1.70
C THR A 20 -14.74 -0.86 -0.94
N GLY A 21 -15.49 0.14 -1.40
CA GLY A 21 -16.79 0.50 -0.82
C GLY A 21 -16.71 1.29 0.50
N LEU A 22 -15.52 1.65 0.97
CA LEU A 22 -15.36 2.46 2.17
C LEU A 22 -15.48 3.95 1.87
N HIS A 23 -16.15 4.66 2.78
CA HIS A 23 -16.15 6.12 2.79
C HIS A 23 -14.78 6.66 3.25
N PHE A 24 -14.40 7.88 2.85
CA PHE A 24 -13.11 8.51 3.21
C PHE A 24 -12.77 8.48 4.71
N HIS A 25 -13.80 8.58 5.55
CA HIS A 25 -13.63 8.50 7.01
C HIS A 25 -13.24 7.10 7.49
N ASP A 26 -13.77 6.06 6.87
CA ASP A 26 -13.50 4.68 7.25
C ASP A 26 -12.16 4.21 6.69
N ILE A 27 -11.70 4.78 5.56
CA ILE A 27 -10.32 4.59 5.06
C ILE A 27 -9.29 5.04 6.10
N ARG A 28 -9.49 6.19 6.76
CA ARG A 28 -8.58 6.64 7.83
C ARG A 28 -8.54 5.67 9.00
N LYS A 29 -9.70 5.17 9.45
CA LYS A 29 -9.76 4.16 10.51
C LYS A 29 -9.09 2.84 10.12
N LEU A 30 -9.20 2.46 8.84
CA LEU A 30 -8.53 1.28 8.30
C LEU A 30 -7.01 1.46 8.35
N ILE A 31 -6.49 2.62 7.91
CA ILE A 31 -5.07 2.96 8.00
C ILE A 31 -4.60 2.92 9.47
N ASP A 32 -5.35 3.51 10.40
CA ASP A 32 -5.02 3.46 11.83
C ASP A 32 -4.94 2.02 12.37
N SER A 33 -5.84 1.15 11.90
CA SER A 33 -5.87 -0.27 12.28
C SER A 33 -4.69 -1.05 11.71
N ILE A 34 -4.32 -0.78 10.45
CA ILE A 34 -3.13 -1.35 9.79
C ILE A 34 -1.86 -0.90 10.54
N GLN A 35 -1.75 0.39 10.85
CA GLN A 35 -0.62 0.93 11.61
C GLN A 35 -0.52 0.27 12.98
N SER A 36 -1.64 -0.02 13.63
CA SER A 36 -1.66 -0.78 14.88
C SER A 36 -1.03 -2.16 14.69
N LEU A 37 -1.40 -2.93 13.65
CA LEU A 37 -0.78 -4.24 13.36
C LEU A 37 0.75 -4.12 13.20
N ILE A 38 1.21 -3.13 12.44
CA ILE A 38 2.64 -2.86 12.24
C ILE A 38 3.33 -2.54 13.56
N ASN A 39 2.72 -1.70 14.40
CA ASN A 39 3.26 -1.34 15.72
C ASN A 39 3.33 -2.54 16.68
N HIS A 40 2.54 -3.58 16.48
CA HIS A 40 2.63 -4.85 17.21
C HIS A 40 3.72 -5.79 16.64
N GLY A 41 4.50 -5.35 15.65
CA GLY A 41 5.61 -6.09 15.06
C GLY A 41 5.22 -6.94 13.86
N HIS A 42 4.03 -6.76 13.28
CA HIS A 42 3.60 -7.48 12.10
C HIS A 42 3.97 -6.75 10.81
N SER A 43 3.97 -7.47 9.69
CA SER A 43 4.12 -6.88 8.36
C SER A 43 2.79 -6.92 7.64
N VAL A 44 2.50 -5.88 6.85
CA VAL A 44 1.26 -5.78 6.09
C VAL A 44 1.58 -5.47 4.63
N ILE A 45 1.00 -6.24 3.71
CA ILE A 45 1.02 -5.99 2.26
C ILE A 45 -0.41 -5.68 1.83
N LEU A 46 -0.57 -4.59 1.09
CA LEU A 46 -1.85 -4.10 0.59
C LEU A 46 -1.78 -3.99 -0.92
N ILE A 47 -2.75 -4.58 -1.61
CA ILE A 47 -3.04 -4.27 -3.01
C ILE A 47 -4.06 -3.14 -2.98
N GLU A 48 -3.69 -1.97 -3.49
CA GLU A 48 -4.52 -0.78 -3.38
C GLU A 48 -4.36 0.15 -4.58
N HIS A 49 -5.44 0.85 -4.91
CA HIS A 49 -5.45 1.96 -5.85
C HIS A 49 -5.82 3.28 -5.15
N ASN A 50 -6.16 3.24 -3.86
CA ASN A 50 -6.51 4.43 -3.10
C ASN A 50 -5.26 5.25 -2.71
N LEU A 51 -5.17 6.48 -3.22
CA LEU A 51 -4.03 7.35 -2.98
C LEU A 51 -3.83 7.75 -1.51
N ASP A 52 -4.88 7.77 -0.67
CA ASP A 52 -4.74 8.05 0.77
C ASP A 52 -4.02 6.91 1.50
N VAL A 53 -4.22 5.66 1.04
CA VAL A 53 -3.49 4.49 1.56
C VAL A 53 -2.07 4.47 1.03
N ILE A 54 -1.88 4.64 -0.29
CA ILE A 54 -0.56 4.62 -0.92
C ILE A 54 0.36 5.70 -0.34
N LYS A 55 -0.17 6.91 -0.11
CA LYS A 55 0.52 8.02 0.57
C LYS A 55 1.04 7.65 1.95
N SER A 56 0.32 6.79 2.67
CA SER A 56 0.59 6.46 4.07
C SER A 56 1.49 5.23 4.23
N ALA A 57 1.92 4.61 3.13
CA ALA A 57 2.74 3.42 3.15
C ALA A 57 4.22 3.74 3.39
N ASP A 58 4.93 2.84 4.08
CA ASP A 58 6.39 2.94 4.23
C ASP A 58 7.13 2.61 2.92
N TRP A 59 6.54 1.74 2.08
CA TRP A 59 7.11 1.26 0.82
C TRP A 59 6.02 0.98 -0.20
N VAL A 60 6.29 1.25 -1.47
CA VAL A 60 5.38 1.04 -2.61
C VAL A 60 6.10 0.29 -3.71
N ILE A 61 5.42 -0.70 -4.28
CA ILE A 61 5.80 -1.41 -5.50
C ILE A 61 4.74 -1.09 -6.55
N ASP A 62 5.10 -0.31 -7.57
CA ASP A 62 4.21 0.05 -8.67
C ASP A 62 4.41 -0.93 -9.83
N ILE A 63 3.32 -1.53 -10.30
CA ILE A 63 3.32 -2.57 -11.33
C ILE A 63 2.55 -2.04 -12.55
N GLY A 64 3.12 -2.21 -13.73
CA GLY A 64 2.52 -1.72 -14.98
C GLY A 64 3.51 -1.79 -16.15
N PRO A 65 3.56 -0.75 -17.01
CA PRO A 65 2.83 0.53 -16.94
C PRO A 65 1.32 0.41 -17.23
N ASP A 66 0.91 -0.63 -17.96
CA ASP A 66 -0.48 -0.91 -18.31
C ASP A 66 -0.96 -2.25 -17.70
N GLY A 67 -2.22 -2.62 -17.95
CA GLY A 67 -2.75 -3.93 -17.62
C GLY A 67 -2.55 -4.98 -18.72
N GLY A 68 -2.77 -6.25 -18.39
CA GLY A 68 -2.73 -7.36 -19.35
C GLY A 68 -1.31 -7.66 -19.88
N GLU A 69 -1.18 -7.90 -21.18
CA GLU A 69 0.10 -8.25 -21.82
C GLU A 69 1.15 -7.15 -21.74
N GLN A 70 0.74 -5.90 -21.52
CA GLN A 70 1.63 -4.74 -21.37
C GLN A 70 1.92 -4.39 -19.90
N GLY A 71 1.45 -5.23 -18.97
CA GLY A 71 1.72 -5.11 -17.54
C GLY A 71 2.79 -6.06 -17.04
N GLY A 72 2.77 -6.33 -15.74
CA GLY A 72 3.62 -7.33 -15.10
C GLY A 72 5.09 -6.90 -14.90
N THR A 73 5.42 -5.64 -15.16
CA THR A 73 6.76 -5.10 -14.91
C THR A 73 6.74 -4.19 -13.69
N ILE A 74 7.81 -4.24 -12.88
CA ILE A 74 8.04 -3.27 -11.80
C ILE A 74 8.39 -1.93 -12.44
N VAL A 75 7.50 -0.96 -12.32
CA VAL A 75 7.67 0.40 -12.83
C VAL A 75 8.49 1.23 -11.85
N PHE A 76 8.23 1.04 -10.55
CA PHE A 76 8.90 1.70 -9.46
C PHE A 76 8.87 0.84 -8.19
N GLU A 77 9.91 0.97 -7.36
CA GLU A 77 9.96 0.42 -6.02
C GLU A 77 10.68 1.42 -5.10
N GLY A 78 10.06 1.78 -3.97
CA GLY A 78 10.62 2.77 -3.05
C GLY A 78 9.56 3.44 -2.15
N THR A 79 9.87 4.61 -1.60
CA THR A 79 8.92 5.37 -0.77
C THR A 79 7.84 6.06 -1.62
N PRO A 80 6.68 6.43 -1.05
CA PRO A 80 5.65 7.19 -1.74
C PRO A 80 6.15 8.50 -2.38
N GLU A 81 7.06 9.22 -1.71
CA GLU A 81 7.67 10.44 -2.25
C GLU A 81 8.56 10.14 -3.46
N GLY A 82 9.29 9.02 -3.42
CA GLY A 82 10.07 8.54 -4.56
C GLY A 82 9.18 8.19 -5.75
N LEU A 83 8.04 7.53 -5.50
CA LEU A 83 7.06 7.21 -6.53
C LEU A 83 6.46 8.49 -7.14
N ALA A 84 6.15 9.50 -6.32
CA ALA A 84 5.65 10.78 -6.80
C ALA A 84 6.65 11.57 -7.66
N ALA A 85 7.95 11.31 -7.49
CA ALA A 85 9.01 11.84 -8.37
C ALA A 85 9.23 10.99 -9.64
N CYS A 86 8.74 9.75 -9.66
CA CYS A 86 8.85 8.85 -10.80
C CYS A 86 7.95 9.30 -11.95
N GLN A 87 8.53 9.43 -13.14
CA GLN A 87 7.80 9.77 -14.38
C GLN A 87 7.32 8.53 -15.14
N LYS A 88 7.72 7.34 -14.69
CA LYS A 88 7.31 6.06 -15.27
C LYS A 88 6.05 5.62 -14.52
N GLY A 89 4.97 5.36 -15.24
CA GLY A 89 3.69 4.92 -14.67
C GLY A 89 2.69 6.06 -14.40
N TYR A 90 1.45 5.65 -14.14
CA TYR A 90 0.33 6.55 -13.85
C TYR A 90 0.25 6.92 -12.37
N THR A 91 0.54 5.97 -11.47
CA THR A 91 0.38 6.11 -10.02
C THR A 91 1.17 7.29 -9.46
N GLY A 92 2.44 7.45 -9.85
CA GLY A 92 3.27 8.58 -9.41
C GLY A 92 2.72 9.95 -9.79
N GLN A 93 2.08 10.08 -10.95
CA GLN A 93 1.52 11.34 -11.44
C GLN A 93 0.36 11.79 -10.54
N PHE A 94 -0.57 10.89 -10.22
CA PHE A 94 -1.70 11.18 -9.34
C PHE A 94 -1.29 11.33 -7.88
N LEU A 95 -0.33 10.53 -7.41
CA LEU A 95 0.18 10.61 -6.05
C LEU A 95 0.85 11.96 -5.77
N LYS A 96 1.57 12.52 -6.75
CA LYS A 96 2.20 13.84 -6.64
C LYS A 96 1.19 14.95 -6.34
N GLU A 97 0.04 14.96 -7.01
CA GLU A 97 -1.01 15.95 -6.75
C GLU A 97 -1.57 15.80 -5.33
N LYS A 98 -1.74 14.56 -4.87
CA LYS A 98 -2.23 14.24 -3.53
C LYS A 98 -1.26 14.62 -2.40
N LEU A 99 0.05 14.52 -2.64
CA LEU A 99 1.09 14.95 -1.69
C LEU A 99 1.26 16.47 -1.65
N ALA A 100 1.01 17.17 -2.76
CA ALA A 100 1.11 18.63 -2.83
C ALA A 100 -0.07 19.36 -2.18
N GLY A 101 -1.22 18.70 -2.02
CA GLY A 101 -2.38 19.22 -1.31
C GLY A 101 -2.26 19.04 0.20
N ASN A 102 -1.79 20.09 0.90
CA ASN A 102 -1.97 20.28 2.35
C ASN A 102 -3.39 20.79 2.63
#